data_AF-A0A318ULK6-F1
#
_entry.id   AF-A0A318ULK6-F1
#
_cell.length_a   1.000
_cell.length_b   1.000
_cell.length_c   1.000
_cell.angle_alpha   90.00
_cell.angle_beta   90.00
_cell.angle_gamma   90.00
#
_symmetry.space_group_name_H-M   'P 1'
#
loop_
_entity.id
_entity.type
_entity.pdbx_description
1 polymer ?
#
loop_
_entity_poly.entity_id
_entity_poly.type
_entity_poly.pdbx_seq_one_letter_code
_entity_poly.pdbx_strand_id
1 'polypeptide(L)'
;MGIIRQGILGGFRKKTGSVVGAHWRTLDVIRGLPRKSGKAPTKLQKDQQSKFGLVTGFLSWIGDLVEMGYKSQSGIATAMNSAVAYNLKEALTDTGTGIELNYPKISFSSGRLRLPDDLKAVAVTGAKIDYSWSHLEKDDKFLNARDSANILVYNPVKGKLVKSKEAETRSVGAFSLQLPANFTGDQVHCYISFNSAVQKALASETFYAGKLTVI
;
A
#
# COMPACT_ATOMS: atom_id res chain seq x y z
N MET A 1 -4.54 33.09 15.77
CA MET A 1 -5.99 33.38 15.87
C MET A 1 -6.73 32.06 15.80
N GLY A 2 -7.38 31.65 16.89
CA GLY A 2 -8.26 30.50 16.88
C GLY A 2 -9.62 30.85 16.30
N ILE A 3 -10.26 29.85 15.73
CA ILE A 3 -11.55 29.97 15.05
C ILE A 3 -12.50 29.02 15.76
N ILE A 4 -13.66 29.54 16.14
CA ILE A 4 -14.78 28.79 16.69
C ILE A 4 -15.95 29.01 15.74
N ARG A 5 -16.44 27.95 15.10
CA ARG A 5 -17.47 28.07 14.05
C ARG A 5 -18.91 28.03 14.59
N GLN A 6 -19.16 27.38 15.72
CA GLN A 6 -20.51 27.19 16.29
C GLN A 6 -20.60 27.68 17.75
N GLY A 7 -19.89 28.77 18.09
CA GLY A 7 -19.88 29.29 19.46
C GLY A 7 -19.40 28.25 20.48
N ILE A 8 -19.97 28.27 21.69
CA ILE A 8 -19.56 27.38 22.79
C ILE A 8 -19.78 25.88 22.50
N LEU A 9 -20.67 25.54 21.57
CA LEU A 9 -20.99 24.16 21.19
C LEU A 9 -20.11 23.63 20.05
N GLY A 10 -19.26 24.47 19.45
CA GLY A 10 -18.40 24.11 18.33
C GLY A 10 -16.95 23.82 18.70
N GLY A 11 -16.29 22.98 17.89
CA GLY A 11 -14.86 22.73 18.02
C GLY A 11 -13.98 23.97 17.81
N PHE A 12 -12.90 24.05 18.61
CA PHE A 12 -11.84 25.01 18.40
C PHE A 12 -10.94 24.57 17.25
N ARG A 13 -10.60 25.50 16.36
CA ARG A 13 -9.55 25.30 15.33
C ARG A 13 -8.46 26.34 15.46
N LYS A 14 -7.22 25.95 15.14
CA LYS A 14 -6.02 26.79 15.22
C LYS A 14 -5.65 27.14 16.67
N LYS A 15 -4.64 28.00 16.83
CA LYS A 15 -4.05 28.39 18.12
C LYS A 15 -4.76 29.61 18.73
N THR A 16 -5.17 29.46 19.99
CA THR A 16 -5.63 30.54 20.90
C THR A 16 -4.83 30.47 22.19
N GLY A 17 -3.94 31.44 22.42
CA GLY A 17 -3.08 31.45 23.62
C GLY A 17 -2.19 30.21 23.72
N SER A 18 -2.25 29.52 24.86
CA SER A 18 -1.53 28.27 25.17
C SER A 18 -2.20 27.01 24.62
N VAL A 19 -3.35 27.16 23.95
CA VAL A 19 -4.21 26.07 23.53
C VAL A 19 -4.28 25.99 22.00
N VAL A 20 -4.28 24.77 21.47
CA VAL A 20 -4.43 24.47 20.05
C VAL A 20 -5.65 23.58 19.87
N GLY A 21 -6.65 24.11 19.16
CA GLY A 21 -7.80 23.34 18.73
C GLY A 21 -7.55 22.69 17.37
N ALA A 22 -7.91 21.43 17.23
CA ALA A 22 -7.86 20.69 15.98
C ALA A 22 -9.09 19.80 15.84
N HIS A 23 -9.51 19.59 14.59
CA HIS A 23 -10.49 18.56 14.29
C HIS A 23 -9.74 17.32 13.85
N TRP A 24 -9.87 16.24 14.61
CA TRP A 24 -9.27 14.96 14.30
C TRP A 24 -10.35 13.94 13.99
N ARG A 25 -10.53 13.70 12.69
CA ARG A 25 -11.49 12.74 12.13
C ARG A 25 -12.94 13.07 12.50
N THR A 26 -13.45 12.52 13.59
CA THR A 26 -14.82 12.77 14.08
C THR A 26 -14.84 13.57 15.39
N LEU A 27 -13.68 13.87 15.97
CA LEU A 27 -13.55 14.48 17.29
C LEU A 27 -12.95 15.87 17.18
N ASP A 28 -13.55 16.83 17.86
CA ASP A 28 -12.93 18.12 18.13
C ASP A 28 -12.05 17.98 19.38
N VAL A 29 -10.74 18.16 19.18
CA VAL A 29 -9.73 17.96 20.22
C VAL A 29 -9.04 19.26 20.56
N ILE A 30 -8.80 19.43 21.85
CA ILE A 30 -8.10 20.57 22.42
C ILE A 30 -6.81 20.05 23.05
N ARG A 31 -5.66 20.60 22.64
CA ARG A 31 -4.35 20.21 23.21
C ARG A 31 -3.56 21.44 23.63
N GLY A 32 -2.74 21.28 24.66
CA GLY A 32 -1.76 22.30 25.05
C GLY A 32 -0.70 22.51 23.96
N LEU A 33 -0.06 23.67 23.97
CA LEU A 33 1.05 23.98 23.07
C LEU A 33 2.16 22.92 23.24
N PRO A 34 2.61 22.27 22.16
CA PRO A 34 3.71 21.33 22.25
C PRO A 34 4.97 22.05 22.73
N ARG A 35 5.64 21.51 23.75
CA ARG A 35 6.96 21.98 24.20
C ARG A 35 8.03 21.41 23.28
N LYS A 36 8.91 22.25 22.76
CA LYS A 36 10.07 21.78 21.98
C LYS A 36 11.00 21.02 22.93
N SER A 37 11.24 19.74 22.66
CA SER A 37 12.24 18.97 23.37
C SER A 37 13.63 19.29 22.82
N GLY A 38 14.60 19.57 23.69
CA GLY A 38 16.02 19.71 23.33
C GLY A 38 16.80 18.39 23.39
N LYS A 39 16.15 17.29 23.76
CA LYS A 39 16.82 15.98 23.92
C LYS A 39 17.05 15.33 22.56
N ALA A 40 18.28 14.89 22.31
CA ALA A 40 18.60 14.10 21.13
C ALA A 40 17.85 12.76 21.16
N PRO A 41 17.41 12.24 20.00
CA PRO A 41 16.73 10.95 19.93
C PRO A 41 17.65 9.81 20.35
N THR A 42 17.12 8.87 21.14
CA THR A 42 17.85 7.67 21.56
C THR A 42 18.11 6.74 20.37
N LYS A 43 19.03 5.78 20.50
CA LYS A 43 19.32 4.79 19.45
C LYS A 43 18.06 4.07 18.98
N LEU A 44 17.29 3.52 19.93
CA LEU A 44 16.00 2.87 19.66
C LEU A 44 15.00 3.79 18.91
N GLN A 45 14.98 5.08 19.23
CA GLN A 45 14.12 6.03 18.50
C GLN A 45 14.60 6.25 17.06
N LYS A 46 15.92 6.34 16.83
CA LYS A 46 16.49 6.45 15.49
C LYS A 46 16.23 5.20 14.65
N ASP A 47 16.34 4.03 15.26
CA ASP A 47 16.08 2.75 14.58
C ASP A 47 14.61 2.69 14.15
N GLN A 48 13.68 3.04 15.05
CA GLN A 48 12.25 3.09 14.73
C GLN A 48 11.92 4.14 13.66
N GLN A 49 12.56 5.32 13.71
CA GLN A 49 12.42 6.35 12.67
C GLN A 49 12.91 5.85 11.32
N SER A 50 14.00 5.08 11.30
CA SER A 50 14.56 4.48 10.09
C SER A 50 13.63 3.40 9.52
N LYS A 51 13.10 2.49 10.37
CA LYS A 51 12.07 1.50 10.00
C LYS A 51 10.85 2.17 9.37
N PHE A 52 10.34 3.20 10.04
CA PHE A 52 9.17 3.94 9.58
C PHE A 52 9.45 4.68 8.27
N GLY A 53 10.61 5.32 8.15
CA GLY A 53 11.05 6.02 6.94
C GLY A 53 11.15 5.11 5.73
N LEU A 54 11.68 3.89 5.89
CA LEU A 54 11.78 2.91 4.80
C LEU A 54 10.40 2.46 4.31
N VAL A 55 9.52 2.03 5.24
CA VAL A 55 8.18 1.55 4.88
C VAL A 55 7.33 2.67 4.29
N THR A 56 7.28 3.83 4.93
CA THR A 56 6.47 4.95 4.44
C THR A 56 7.02 5.52 3.14
N GLY A 57 8.36 5.58 2.99
CA GLY A 57 9.02 5.94 1.75
C GLY A 57 8.58 5.05 0.60
N PHE A 58 8.68 3.74 0.77
CA PHE A 58 8.23 2.76 -0.24
C PHE A 58 6.73 2.88 -0.54
N LEU A 59 5.88 2.87 0.49
CA LEU A 59 4.43 2.91 0.33
C LEU A 59 3.95 4.23 -0.29
N SER A 60 4.68 5.34 -0.10
CA SER A 60 4.29 6.65 -0.65
C SER A 60 4.17 6.64 -2.17
N TRP A 61 5.04 5.89 -2.86
CA TRP A 61 5.01 5.75 -4.31
C TRP A 61 3.81 4.93 -4.82
N ILE A 62 3.29 4.05 -3.97
CA ILE A 62 2.15 3.17 -4.25
C ILE A 62 0.90 3.55 -3.47
N GLY A 63 0.83 4.78 -2.95
CA GLY A 63 -0.28 5.24 -2.10
C GLY A 63 -1.65 5.04 -2.72
N ASP A 64 -1.77 5.24 -4.04
CA ASP A 64 -3.02 5.01 -4.75
C ASP A 64 -3.45 3.54 -4.77
N LEU A 65 -2.50 2.60 -4.90
CA LEU A 65 -2.79 1.16 -4.86
C LEU A 65 -3.22 0.76 -3.45
N VAL A 66 -2.55 1.31 -2.44
CA VAL A 66 -2.86 1.11 -1.02
C VAL A 66 -4.26 1.61 -0.69
N GLU A 67 -4.62 2.79 -1.19
CA GLU A 67 -5.96 3.36 -0.98
C GLU A 67 -7.06 2.49 -1.61
N MET A 68 -6.75 1.84 -2.73
CA MET A 68 -7.69 0.90 -3.34
C MET A 68 -7.74 -0.46 -2.64
N GLY A 69 -6.60 -0.96 -2.18
CA GLY A 69 -6.48 -2.30 -1.59
C GLY A 69 -6.90 -2.39 -0.12
N TYR A 70 -7.00 -1.28 0.61
CA TYR A 70 -7.40 -1.25 2.03
C TYR A 70 -8.77 -0.59 2.27
N LYS A 71 -9.68 -0.64 1.28
CA LYS A 71 -11.01 -0.03 1.36
C LYS A 71 -11.97 -0.68 2.37
N SER A 72 -11.75 -1.95 2.71
CA SER A 72 -12.64 -2.68 3.65
C SER A 72 -12.42 -2.31 5.12
N GLN A 73 -11.43 -1.47 5.45
CA GLN A 73 -11.04 -1.28 6.83
C GLN A 73 -12.08 -0.47 7.59
N SER A 74 -12.84 -1.17 8.43
CA SER A 74 -13.83 -0.57 9.31
C SER A 74 -13.15 0.23 10.41
N GLY A 75 -13.43 1.53 10.49
CA GLY A 75 -13.11 2.35 11.64
C GLY A 75 -12.40 3.65 11.31
N ILE A 76 -11.64 4.13 12.30
CA ILE A 76 -11.02 5.44 12.30
C ILE A 76 -9.71 5.43 11.49
N ALA A 77 -9.05 4.29 11.29
CA ALA A 77 -7.76 4.17 10.63
C ALA A 77 -7.84 4.40 9.10
N THR A 78 -6.86 5.10 8.53
CA THR A 78 -6.74 5.28 7.07
C THR A 78 -6.14 4.04 6.42
N ALA A 79 -6.43 3.85 5.12
CA ALA A 79 -5.84 2.79 4.29
C ALA A 79 -4.30 2.76 4.42
N MET A 80 -3.66 3.92 4.28
CA MET A 80 -2.21 4.07 4.41
C MET A 80 -1.68 3.64 5.78
N ASN A 81 -2.38 4.01 6.87
CA ASN A 81 -1.93 3.61 8.21
C ASN A 81 -2.02 2.10 8.42
N SER A 82 -3.05 1.47 7.86
CA SER A 82 -3.24 0.02 7.93
C SER A 82 -2.13 -0.71 7.16
N ALA A 83 -1.79 -0.24 5.96
CA ALA A 83 -0.69 -0.77 5.16
C ALA A 83 0.67 -0.58 5.85
N VAL A 84 0.92 0.59 6.43
CA VAL A 84 2.15 0.85 7.18
C VAL A 84 2.26 -0.08 8.39
N ALA A 85 1.17 -0.27 9.14
CA ALA A 85 1.16 -1.16 10.31
C ALA A 85 1.47 -2.61 9.95
N TYR A 86 0.89 -3.12 8.85
CA TYR A 86 1.17 -4.47 8.37
C TYR A 86 2.65 -4.62 7.94
N ASN A 87 3.13 -3.71 7.09
CA ASN A 87 4.49 -3.82 6.54
C ASN A 87 5.58 -3.57 7.59
N LEU A 88 5.34 -2.74 8.60
CA LEU A 88 6.26 -2.59 9.74
C LEU A 88 6.41 -3.88 10.56
N LYS A 89 5.36 -4.71 10.60
CA LYS A 89 5.34 -5.95 11.37
C LYS A 89 5.94 -7.12 10.59
N GLU A 90 5.59 -7.25 9.31
CA GLU A 90 5.87 -8.45 8.52
C GLU A 90 6.94 -8.25 7.43
N ALA A 91 7.07 -7.04 6.88
CA ALA A 91 7.88 -6.77 5.68
C ALA A 91 9.27 -6.18 5.97
N LEU A 92 9.71 -6.21 7.23
CA LEU A 92 11.04 -5.78 7.63
C LEU A 92 11.90 -6.97 8.04
N THR A 93 13.12 -7.01 7.51
CA THR A 93 14.15 -7.96 7.91
C THR A 93 15.34 -7.22 8.48
N ASP A 94 15.81 -7.70 9.63
CA ASP A 94 17.01 -7.20 10.29
C ASP A 94 18.20 -8.05 9.83
N THR A 95 19.11 -7.45 9.06
CA THR A 95 20.32 -8.12 8.57
C THR A 95 21.50 -7.93 9.53
N GLY A 96 21.28 -7.36 10.72
CA GLY A 96 22.31 -7.12 11.74
C GLY A 96 23.23 -5.93 11.42
N THR A 97 23.39 -5.57 10.15
CA THR A 97 24.07 -4.35 9.68
C THR A 97 23.10 -3.22 9.34
N GLY A 98 21.80 -3.52 9.21
CA GLY A 98 20.77 -2.56 8.87
C GLY A 98 19.38 -3.21 8.79
N ILE A 99 18.37 -2.36 8.57
CA ILE A 99 17.00 -2.79 8.31
C ILE A 99 16.75 -2.70 6.82
N GLU A 100 16.27 -3.79 6.24
CA GLU A 100 15.91 -3.85 4.81
C GLU A 100 14.47 -4.33 4.62
N LEU A 101 13.91 -4.00 3.45
CA LEU A 101 12.57 -4.43 3.07
C LEU A 101 12.61 -5.87 2.55
N ASN A 102 11.80 -6.72 3.17
CA ASN A 102 11.57 -8.08 2.70
C ASN A 102 10.52 -8.05 1.59
N TYR A 103 10.98 -7.96 0.34
CA TYR A 103 10.11 -7.84 -0.84
C TYR A 103 9.02 -8.91 -0.93
N PRO A 104 9.28 -10.22 -0.73
CA PRO A 104 8.23 -11.25 -0.72
C PRO A 104 7.06 -11.00 0.24
N LYS A 105 7.29 -10.31 1.37
CA LYS A 105 6.30 -10.07 2.42
C LYS A 105 5.61 -8.72 2.35
N ILE A 106 5.96 -7.88 1.37
CA ILE A 106 5.32 -6.59 1.18
C ILE A 106 3.87 -6.79 0.74
N SER A 107 2.96 -6.16 1.47
CA SER A 107 1.53 -6.15 1.13
C SER A 107 1.04 -4.70 0.96
N PHE A 108 0.37 -4.43 -0.15
CA PHE A 108 -0.27 -3.14 -0.43
C PHE A 108 -1.79 -3.24 -0.55
N SER A 109 -2.35 -4.44 -0.44
CA SER A 109 -3.77 -4.73 -0.49
C SER A 109 -4.10 -5.83 0.52
N SER A 110 -5.18 -5.65 1.28
CA SER A 110 -5.69 -6.66 2.19
C SER A 110 -7.20 -6.69 2.13
N GLY A 111 -7.77 -7.87 1.96
CA GLY A 111 -9.21 -8.04 2.05
C GLY A 111 -9.61 -9.49 1.91
N ARG A 112 -10.90 -9.70 1.61
CA ARG A 112 -11.55 -11.02 1.61
C ARG A 112 -11.84 -11.57 0.23
N LEU A 113 -11.42 -10.88 -0.84
CA LEU A 113 -11.56 -11.45 -2.19
C LEU A 113 -10.62 -12.63 -2.35
N ARG A 114 -11.16 -13.72 -2.91
CA ARG A 114 -10.41 -14.94 -3.14
C ARG A 114 -9.45 -14.74 -4.30
N LEU A 115 -8.18 -15.10 -4.08
CA LEU A 115 -7.16 -15.10 -5.12
C LEU A 115 -7.32 -16.34 -6.03
N PRO A 116 -7.02 -16.23 -7.34
CA PRO A 116 -6.91 -17.40 -8.22
C PRO A 116 -5.77 -18.33 -7.75
N ASP A 117 -6.01 -19.64 -7.77
CA ASP A 117 -5.01 -20.64 -7.35
C ASP A 117 -3.85 -20.78 -8.37
N ASP A 118 -4.09 -20.50 -9.66
CA ASP A 118 -3.11 -20.62 -10.75
C ASP A 118 -2.40 -19.31 -11.13
N LEU A 119 -2.29 -18.36 -10.20
CA LEU A 119 -1.72 -17.07 -10.53
C LEU A 119 -0.22 -17.18 -10.84
N LYS A 120 0.18 -16.78 -12.06
CA LYS A 120 1.57 -16.80 -12.50
C LYS A 120 1.94 -15.51 -13.24
N ALA A 121 3.20 -15.12 -13.10
CA ALA A 121 3.80 -14.06 -13.89
C ALA A 121 5.01 -14.63 -14.64
N VAL A 122 5.13 -14.31 -15.92
CA VAL A 122 6.22 -14.75 -16.80
C VAL A 122 6.81 -13.54 -17.49
N ALA A 123 8.14 -13.40 -17.46
CA ALA A 123 8.82 -12.38 -18.23
C ALA A 123 8.92 -12.82 -19.70
N VAL A 124 8.50 -11.96 -20.61
CA VAL A 124 8.49 -12.19 -22.06
C VAL A 124 9.45 -11.21 -22.73
N THR A 125 10.03 -11.62 -23.85
CA THR A 125 10.97 -10.84 -24.64
C THR A 125 10.41 -9.46 -24.99
N GLY A 126 11.24 -8.44 -24.86
CA GLY A 126 10.87 -7.05 -25.16
C GLY A 126 10.41 -6.26 -23.94
N ALA A 127 10.95 -6.59 -22.76
CA ALA A 127 10.63 -5.93 -21.50
C ALA A 127 9.14 -6.00 -21.14
N LYS A 128 8.52 -7.17 -21.33
CA LYS A 128 7.12 -7.41 -20.98
C LYS A 128 7.01 -8.42 -19.84
N ILE A 129 6.01 -8.23 -18.99
CA ILE A 129 5.63 -9.24 -18.00
C ILE A 129 4.18 -9.62 -18.26
N ASP A 130 3.98 -10.89 -18.57
CA ASP A 130 2.68 -11.48 -18.80
C ASP A 130 2.20 -12.13 -17.50
N TYR A 131 1.08 -11.64 -17.00
CA TYR A 131 0.37 -12.19 -15.86
C TYR A 131 -0.76 -13.06 -16.39
N SER A 132 -0.84 -14.30 -15.93
CA SER A 132 -1.93 -15.21 -16.26
C SER A 132 -2.64 -15.66 -14.99
N TRP A 133 -3.97 -15.63 -15.00
CA TRP A 133 -4.80 -16.13 -13.91
C TRP A 133 -6.05 -16.82 -14.46
N SER A 134 -6.52 -17.86 -13.78
CA SER A 134 -7.73 -18.59 -14.16
C SER A 134 -8.96 -18.05 -13.43
N HIS A 135 -10.10 -18.00 -14.13
CA HIS A 135 -11.43 -17.77 -13.53
C HIS A 135 -12.34 -18.94 -13.93
N LEU A 136 -12.16 -20.07 -13.24
CA LEU A 136 -12.92 -21.30 -13.50
C LEU A 136 -14.10 -21.47 -12.52
N GLU A 137 -14.11 -20.73 -11.42
CA GLU A 137 -15.14 -20.80 -10.38
C GLU A 137 -16.35 -19.91 -10.71
N LYS A 138 -17.53 -20.33 -10.26
CA LYS A 138 -18.76 -19.53 -10.43
C LYS A 138 -18.65 -18.24 -9.62
N ASP A 139 -19.22 -17.17 -10.17
CA ASP A 139 -19.28 -15.88 -9.47
C ASP A 139 -19.99 -16.04 -8.11
N ASP A 140 -19.36 -15.51 -7.08
CA ASP A 140 -19.84 -15.50 -5.69
C ASP A 140 -19.61 -14.10 -5.09
N LYS A 141 -20.10 -13.86 -3.87
CA LYS A 141 -19.94 -12.59 -3.16
C LYS A 141 -18.47 -12.15 -3.02
N PHE A 142 -17.52 -13.10 -3.05
CA PHE A 142 -16.08 -12.85 -2.91
C PHE A 142 -15.28 -13.10 -4.20
N LEU A 143 -15.96 -13.35 -5.32
CA LEU A 143 -15.36 -13.71 -6.59
C LEU A 143 -16.25 -13.21 -7.74
N ASN A 144 -15.80 -12.22 -8.50
CA ASN A 144 -16.58 -11.73 -9.64
C ASN A 144 -15.74 -11.67 -10.91
N ALA A 145 -16.32 -12.08 -12.03
CA ALA A 145 -15.74 -11.93 -13.37
C ALA A 145 -15.31 -10.49 -13.70
N ARG A 146 -15.97 -9.49 -13.09
CA ARG A 146 -15.67 -8.05 -13.28
C ARG A 146 -14.64 -7.48 -12.30
N ASP A 147 -14.08 -8.29 -11.40
CA ASP A 147 -13.02 -7.82 -10.50
C ASP A 147 -11.82 -7.36 -11.34
N SER A 148 -11.21 -6.23 -11.00
CA SER A 148 -10.09 -5.66 -11.75
C SER A 148 -8.75 -5.97 -11.08
N ALA A 149 -7.77 -6.40 -11.87
CA ALA A 149 -6.43 -6.67 -11.38
C ALA A 149 -5.62 -5.37 -11.22
N ASN A 150 -4.88 -5.25 -10.12
CA ASN A 150 -3.85 -4.23 -9.94
C ASN A 150 -2.49 -4.90 -9.88
N ILE A 151 -1.55 -4.34 -10.62
CA ILE A 151 -0.22 -4.92 -10.77
C ILE A 151 0.80 -3.90 -10.30
N LEU A 152 1.75 -4.40 -9.52
CA LEU A 152 2.90 -3.64 -9.08
C LEU A 152 4.17 -4.41 -9.42
N VAL A 153 5.10 -3.71 -10.05
CA VAL A 153 6.38 -4.24 -10.45
C VAL A 153 7.47 -3.35 -9.88
N TYR A 154 8.34 -3.92 -9.05
CA TYR A 154 9.38 -3.18 -8.33
C TYR A 154 10.78 -3.68 -8.69
N ASN A 155 11.66 -2.78 -9.09
CA ASN A 155 13.07 -3.07 -9.34
C ASN A 155 13.93 -2.54 -8.17
N PRO A 156 14.55 -3.42 -7.37
CA PRO A 156 15.39 -3.04 -6.23
C PRO A 156 16.70 -2.37 -6.64
N VAL A 157 17.26 -2.69 -7.82
CA VAL A 157 18.54 -2.14 -8.29
C VAL A 157 18.41 -0.66 -8.63
N LYS A 158 17.31 -0.29 -9.29
CA LYS A 158 17.06 1.08 -9.77
C LYS A 158 16.16 1.88 -8.84
N GLY A 159 15.56 1.25 -7.83
CA GLY A 159 14.58 1.86 -6.94
C GLY A 159 13.33 2.39 -7.67
N LYS A 160 13.04 1.85 -8.86
CA LYS A 160 11.91 2.28 -9.70
C LYS A 160 10.80 1.24 -9.64
N LEU A 161 9.57 1.72 -9.67
CA LEU A 161 8.37 0.91 -9.75
C LEU A 161 7.52 1.28 -10.96
N VAL A 162 6.87 0.28 -11.52
CA VAL A 162 5.83 0.40 -12.53
C VAL A 162 4.56 -0.16 -11.92
N LYS A 163 3.48 0.62 -11.98
CA LYS A 163 2.16 0.23 -11.45
C LYS A 163 1.12 0.33 -12.55
N SER A 164 0.25 -0.67 -12.63
CA SER A 164 -0.97 -0.63 -13.43
C SER A 164 -2.17 -0.79 -12.51
N LYS A 165 -3.10 0.16 -12.60
CA LYS A 165 -4.34 0.19 -11.83
C LYS A 165 -5.46 -0.30 -12.72
N GLU A 166 -6.35 -1.12 -12.16
CA GLU A 166 -7.52 -1.63 -12.89
C GLU A 166 -7.14 -2.16 -14.28
N ALA A 167 -6.05 -2.92 -14.33
CA ALA A 167 -5.35 -3.32 -15.54
C ALA A 167 -6.31 -4.04 -16.50
N GLU A 168 -6.95 -5.10 -16.01
CA GLU A 168 -7.94 -5.89 -16.76
C GLU A 168 -8.91 -6.57 -15.82
N THR A 169 -10.03 -7.03 -16.38
CA THR A 169 -11.04 -7.80 -15.63
C THR A 169 -10.59 -9.24 -15.42
N ARG A 170 -11.05 -9.83 -14.31
CA ARG A 170 -10.76 -11.21 -13.93
C ARG A 170 -11.16 -12.21 -15.02
N SER A 171 -12.22 -11.89 -15.78
CA SER A 171 -12.70 -12.69 -16.92
C SER A 171 -11.74 -12.82 -18.09
N VAL A 172 -10.82 -11.87 -18.30
CA VAL A 172 -9.87 -11.93 -19.43
C VAL A 172 -8.77 -12.96 -19.18
N GLY A 173 -8.33 -13.08 -17.92
CA GLY A 173 -7.41 -14.13 -17.49
C GLY A 173 -5.94 -13.92 -17.87
N ALA A 174 -5.59 -12.86 -18.60
CA ALA A 174 -4.21 -12.59 -18.97
C ALA A 174 -3.94 -11.11 -19.26
N PHE A 175 -2.99 -10.50 -18.54
CA PHE A 175 -2.58 -9.12 -18.76
C PHE A 175 -1.08 -9.00 -19.03
N SER A 176 -0.71 -8.27 -20.08
CA SER A 176 0.69 -7.96 -20.41
C SER A 176 1.06 -6.53 -19.97
N LEU A 177 2.03 -6.41 -19.05
CA LEU A 177 2.56 -5.13 -18.64
C LEU A 177 3.84 -4.80 -19.43
N GLN A 178 3.81 -3.68 -20.16
CA GLN A 178 5.03 -3.15 -20.78
C GLN A 178 5.89 -2.44 -19.73
N LEU A 179 7.12 -2.91 -19.56
CA LEU A 179 8.13 -2.23 -18.77
C LEU A 179 8.98 -1.29 -19.64
N PRO A 180 9.56 -0.23 -19.04
CA PRO A 180 10.55 0.58 -19.72
C PRO A 180 11.77 -0.25 -20.10
N ALA A 181 12.36 0.00 -21.27
CA ALA A 181 13.55 -0.69 -21.76
C ALA A 181 14.73 -0.65 -20.76
N ASN A 182 14.76 0.34 -19.88
CA ASN A 182 15.74 0.46 -18.79
C ASN A 182 15.66 -0.66 -17.74
N PHE A 183 14.73 -1.60 -17.82
CA PHE A 183 14.61 -2.72 -16.86
C PHE A 183 15.15 -4.03 -17.41
N THR A 184 15.55 -4.11 -18.69
CA THR A 184 16.09 -5.33 -19.29
C THR A 184 17.36 -5.80 -18.57
N GLY A 185 17.42 -7.09 -18.25
CA GLY A 185 18.51 -7.71 -17.51
C GLY A 185 18.44 -7.55 -15.99
N ASP A 186 17.56 -6.69 -15.45
CA ASP A 186 17.39 -6.53 -14.02
C ASP A 186 16.41 -7.55 -13.42
N GLN A 187 16.65 -7.88 -12.15
CA GLN A 187 15.73 -8.69 -11.35
C GLN A 187 14.63 -7.82 -10.75
N VAL A 188 13.40 -8.24 -10.90
CA VAL A 188 12.21 -7.45 -10.58
C VAL A 188 11.23 -8.27 -9.75
N HIS A 189 10.65 -7.63 -8.74
CA HIS A 189 9.63 -8.20 -7.87
C HIS A 189 8.24 -7.86 -8.39
N CYS A 190 7.45 -8.90 -8.63
CA CYS A 190 6.13 -8.80 -9.24
C CYS A 190 5.04 -9.08 -8.22
N TYR A 191 4.05 -8.21 -8.16
CA TYR A 191 2.92 -8.34 -7.25
C TYR A 191 1.63 -8.08 -7.99
N ILE A 192 0.57 -8.71 -7.49
CA ILE A 192 -0.78 -8.54 -8.02
C ILE A 192 -1.79 -8.55 -6.89
N SER A 193 -2.84 -7.76 -7.05
CA SER A 193 -4.03 -7.82 -6.21
C SER A 193 -5.27 -7.63 -7.08
N PHE A 194 -6.45 -7.95 -6.56
CA PHE A 194 -7.72 -7.74 -7.22
C PHE A 194 -8.59 -6.81 -6.40
N ASN A 195 -9.35 -5.96 -7.09
CA ASN A 195 -10.39 -5.13 -6.50
C ASN A 195 -11.73 -5.49 -7.11
N SER A 196 -12.79 -5.46 -6.30
CA SER A 196 -14.11 -5.72 -6.84
C SER A 196 -14.73 -4.48 -7.48
N ALA A 197 -15.21 -4.63 -8.71
CA ALA A 197 -15.98 -3.61 -9.40
C ALA A 197 -17.41 -3.49 -8.85
N VAL A 198 -17.96 -4.58 -8.28
CA VAL A 198 -19.33 -4.64 -7.76
C VAL A 198 -19.40 -4.15 -6.33
N GLN A 199 -18.50 -4.64 -5.47
CA GLN A 199 -18.41 -4.18 -4.09
C GLN A 199 -17.16 -3.34 -3.90
N LYS A 200 -17.34 -2.01 -3.95
CA LYS A 200 -16.25 -1.02 -3.81
C LYS A 200 -15.40 -1.18 -2.54
N ALA A 201 -15.92 -1.86 -1.51
CA ALA A 201 -15.23 -2.10 -0.26
C ALA A 201 -14.39 -3.40 -0.25
N LEU A 202 -14.49 -4.26 -1.27
CA LEU A 202 -13.78 -5.53 -1.30
C LEU A 202 -12.50 -5.44 -2.15
N ALA A 203 -11.41 -5.91 -1.57
CA ALA A 203 -10.11 -6.11 -2.20
C ALA A 203 -9.58 -7.49 -1.84
N SER A 204 -8.58 -7.99 -2.58
CA SER A 204 -7.87 -9.22 -2.26
C SER A 204 -6.65 -8.95 -1.40
N GLU A 205 -6.08 -10.02 -0.84
CA GLU A 205 -4.71 -9.97 -0.33
C GLU A 205 -3.72 -9.78 -1.48
N THR A 206 -2.56 -9.20 -1.17
CA THR A 206 -1.47 -9.03 -2.13
C THR A 206 -0.82 -10.38 -2.39
N PHE A 207 -0.78 -10.81 -3.65
CA PHE A 207 -0.05 -12.00 -4.05
C PHE A 207 1.31 -11.62 -4.63
N TYR A 208 2.36 -12.24 -4.10
CA TYR A 208 3.70 -12.11 -4.62
C TYR A 208 3.92 -13.15 -5.73
N ALA A 209 3.95 -12.69 -6.98
CA ALA A 209 4.10 -13.55 -8.15
C ALA A 209 5.55 -14.04 -8.37
N GLY A 210 6.49 -13.58 -7.55
CA GLY A 210 7.87 -14.04 -7.56
C GLY A 210 8.87 -12.99 -8.05
N LYS A 211 10.10 -13.46 -8.19
CA LYS A 211 11.24 -12.68 -8.68
C LYS A 211 11.50 -13.10 -10.13
N LEU A 212 11.36 -12.15 -11.04
CA LEU A 212 11.55 -12.39 -12.49
C LEU A 212 12.70 -11.55 -13.01
N THR A 213 13.48 -12.12 -13.92
CA THR A 213 14.50 -11.35 -14.66
C THR A 213 13.85 -10.89 -15.96
N VAL A 214 13.88 -9.59 -16.22
CA VAL A 214 13.27 -9.02 -17.42
C VAL A 214 14.14 -9.34 -18.64
N ILE A 215 13.54 -9.90 -19.68
CA ILE A 215 14.21 -10.33 -20.92
C ILE A 215 13.96 -9.32 -22.05
#